data_AF-A0A383BD77-F1
#
_entry.id   AF-A0A383BD77-F1
#
_cell.length_a   1.000
_cell.length_b   1.000
_cell.length_c   1.000
_cell.angle_alpha   90.00
_cell.angle_beta   90.00
_cell.angle_gamma   90.00
#
_symmetry.space_group_name_H-M   'P 1'
#
loop_
_entity.id
_entity.type
_entity.pdbx_description
1 polymer ?
#
loop_
_entity_poly.entity_id
_entity_poly.type
_entity_poly.pdbx_seq_one_letter_code
_entity_poly.pdbx_strand_id
1 'polypeptide(L)'
;MNIDKIRLIFLSLAWFSAIMNVIFGQSVFTFGNVGVLSLICFFVLTFRRLKKESNFIILLLLLVAFIILDRIPSFEEFLSGGRFILVFSALLPTMILVRSVSIEVERVKISQNLLKKLPTQISTSGFQIASHFFGSVINTGT
;
A
#
# COMPACT_ATOMS: atom_id res chain seq x y z
N MET A 1 5.31 24.51 4.56
CA MET A 1 5.76 23.14 4.91
C MET A 1 5.46 22.22 3.72
N ASN A 2 6.49 21.59 3.12
CA ASN A 2 6.33 20.82 1.88
C ASN A 2 5.37 19.64 2.12
N ILE A 3 4.37 19.43 1.27
CA ILE A 3 3.32 18.40 1.43
C ILE A 3 3.94 17.00 1.67
N ASP A 4 5.12 16.75 1.10
CA ASP A 4 5.88 15.52 1.32
C ASP A 4 6.31 15.30 2.76
N LYS A 5 6.74 16.35 3.47
CA LYS A 5 7.14 16.26 4.88
C LYS A 5 5.94 15.92 5.76
N ILE A 6 4.78 16.51 5.48
CA ILE A 6 3.53 16.26 6.20
C ILE A 6 3.08 14.80 5.99
N ARG A 7 3.14 14.32 4.74
CA ARG A 7 2.84 12.93 4.42
C ARG A 7 3.75 11.95 5.16
N LEU A 8 5.04 12.27 5.21
CA LEU A 8 6.02 11.44 5.93
C LEU A 8 5.73 11.41 7.43
N ILE A 9 5.36 12.53 8.05
CA ILE A 9 4.96 12.58 9.47
C ILE A 9 3.75 11.67 9.73
N PHE A 10 2.69 11.77 8.92
CA PHE A 10 1.51 10.91 9.08
C PHE A 10 1.84 9.44 8.86
N LEU A 11 2.70 9.12 7.89
CA LEU A 11 3.16 7.76 7.65
C LEU A 11 3.98 7.22 8.83
N SER A 12 4.91 8.03 9.36
CA SER A 12 5.71 7.67 10.53
C SER A 12 4.85 7.46 11.78
N LEU A 13 3.81 8.27 11.98
CA LEU A 13 2.89 8.10 13.10
C LEU A 13 2.05 6.82 12.95
N ALA A 14 1.53 6.55 11.76
CA ALA A 14 0.79 5.32 11.46
C ALA A 14 1.69 4.09 11.64
N TRP A 15 2.93 4.15 11.15
CA TRP A 15 3.92 3.09 11.30
C TRP A 15 4.28 2.82 12.76
N PHE A 16 4.53 3.87 13.54
CA PHE A 16 4.84 3.73 14.96
C PHE A 16 3.66 3.13 15.73
N SER A 17 2.44 3.59 15.46
CA SER A 17 1.22 3.01 16.01
C SER A 17 1.06 1.53 15.62
N ALA A 18 1.46 1.14 14.40
CA ALA A 18 1.42 -0.26 13.94
C ALA A 18 2.32 -1.16 14.76
N ILE A 19 3.56 -0.73 14.97
CA ILE A 19 4.52 -1.50 15.77
C ILE A 19 4.03 -1.65 17.20
N MET A 20 3.51 -0.57 17.80
CA MET A 20 2.94 -0.64 19.15
C MET A 20 1.76 -1.61 19.21
N ASN A 21 0.86 -1.56 18.22
CA ASN A 21 -0.29 -2.46 18.17
C ASN A 21 0.11 -3.94 17.96
N VAL A 22 1.17 -4.20 17.19
CA VAL A 22 1.69 -5.57 16.99
C VAL A 22 2.38 -6.12 18.24
N ILE A 23 3.17 -5.31 18.94
CA ILE A 23 3.92 -5.75 20.14
C ILE A 23 3.00 -5.93 21.34
N PHE A 24 2.09 -5.00 21.56
CA PHE A 24 1.30 -4.91 22.80
C PHE A 24 -0.16 -5.37 22.62
N GLY A 25 -0.58 -5.67 21.40
CA GLY A 25 -1.91 -6.17 21.08
C GLY A 25 -3.03 -5.23 21.54
N GLN A 26 -4.11 -5.80 22.09
CA GLN A 26 -5.31 -5.05 22.48
C GLN A 26 -5.11 -4.03 23.61
N SER A 27 -3.99 -4.09 24.33
CA SER A 27 -3.72 -3.15 25.43
C SER A 27 -3.56 -1.69 24.97
N VAL A 28 -3.35 -1.45 23.66
CA VAL A 28 -3.08 -0.13 23.08
C VAL A 28 -4.14 0.31 22.05
N PHE A 29 -5.40 -0.11 22.25
CA PHE A 29 -6.52 0.13 21.32
C PHE A 29 -6.67 1.60 20.90
N THR A 30 -6.61 2.54 21.85
CA THR A 30 -6.73 3.98 21.59
C THR A 30 -5.62 4.51 20.67
N PHE A 31 -4.41 3.97 20.81
CA PHE A 31 -3.26 4.38 20.01
C PHE A 31 -3.32 3.78 18.61
N GLY A 32 -3.90 2.58 18.47
CA GLY A 32 -4.29 2.01 17.18
C GLY A 32 -5.25 2.93 16.41
N ASN A 33 -6.28 3.48 17.07
CA ASN A 33 -7.22 4.42 16.42
C ASN A 33 -6.54 5.67 15.89
N VAL A 34 -5.62 6.26 16.66
CA VAL A 34 -4.81 7.40 16.23
C VAL A 34 -3.97 7.05 15.00
N GLY A 35 -3.42 5.83 14.95
CA GLY A 35 -2.70 5.34 13.78
C GLY A 35 -3.59 5.16 12.55
N VAL A 36 -4.83 4.66 12.72
CA VAL A 36 -5.80 4.52 11.62
C VAL A 36 -6.13 5.88 11.02
N LEU A 37 -6.43 6.87 11.88
CA LEU A 37 -6.72 8.23 11.44
C LEU A 37 -5.52 8.86 10.70
N SER A 38 -4.32 8.62 11.20
CA SER A 38 -3.09 9.09 10.55
C SER A 38 -2.86 8.44 9.18
N LEU A 39 -3.17 7.15 9.06
CA LEU A 39 -3.10 6.42 7.79
C LEU A 39 -4.13 6.94 6.78
N ILE A 40 -5.34 7.27 7.24
CA ILE A 40 -6.38 7.90 6.39
C ILE A 40 -5.90 9.26 5.88
N CYS A 41 -5.37 10.11 6.77
CA CYS A 41 -4.77 11.39 6.37
C CYS A 41 -3.65 11.20 5.35
N PHE A 42 -2.78 10.20 5.54
CA PHE A 42 -1.74 9.85 4.58
C PHE A 42 -2.32 9.48 3.20
N PHE A 43 -3.36 8.64 3.15
CA PHE A 43 -3.99 8.25 1.88
C PHE A 43 -4.66 9.42 1.17
N VAL A 44 -5.40 10.27 1.90
CA VAL A 44 -6.04 11.47 1.33
C VAL A 44 -5.00 12.40 0.70
N LEU A 45 -3.88 12.64 1.40
CA LEU A 45 -2.78 13.44 0.88
C LEU A 45 -2.06 12.79 -0.32
N THR A 46 -2.03 11.46 -0.37
CA THR A 46 -1.40 10.68 -1.45
C THR A 46 -2.28 10.62 -2.70
N PHE A 47 -3.60 10.62 -2.53
CA PHE A 47 -4.59 10.46 -3.61
C PHE A 47 -4.38 11.47 -4.74
N ARG A 48 -4.01 12.71 -4.39
CA ARG A 48 -3.76 13.79 -5.37
C ARG A 48 -2.58 13.53 -6.32
N ARG A 49 -1.72 12.56 -6.03
CA ARG A 49 -0.52 12.23 -6.82
C ARG A 49 -0.64 10.94 -7.62
N LEU A 50 -1.75 10.23 -7.47
CA LEU A 50 -1.98 9.01 -8.21
C LEU A 50 -2.22 9.32 -9.68
N LYS A 51 -1.82 8.38 -10.56
CA LYS A 51 -2.14 8.47 -11.98
C LYS A 51 -3.65 8.38 -12.17
N LYS A 52 -4.19 9.03 -13.21
CA LYS A 52 -5.63 8.99 -13.53
C LYS A 52 -6.15 7.55 -13.67
N GLU A 53 -5.37 6.67 -14.26
CA GLU A 53 -5.67 5.23 -14.39
C GLU A 53 -5.81 4.55 -13.01
N SER A 54 -4.93 4.86 -12.06
CA SER A 54 -5.00 4.32 -10.70
C SER A 54 -6.24 4.82 -9.96
N ASN A 55 -6.65 6.07 -10.17
CA ASN A 55 -7.89 6.59 -9.58
C ASN A 55 -9.12 5.85 -10.11
N PHE A 56 -9.13 5.47 -11.39
CA PHE A 56 -10.20 4.65 -11.96
C PHE A 56 -10.28 3.26 -11.31
N ILE A 57 -9.13 2.61 -11.10
CA ILE A 57 -9.07 1.32 -10.40
C ILE A 57 -9.60 1.45 -8.96
N ILE A 58 -9.22 2.50 -8.24
CA ILE A 58 -9.71 2.72 -6.87
C ILE A 58 -11.23 2.96 -6.86
N LEU A 59 -11.76 3.73 -7.81
CA LEU A 59 -13.20 3.95 -7.95
C LEU A 59 -13.95 2.63 -8.20
N LEU A 60 -13.43 1.78 -9.09
CA LEU A 60 -14.01 0.47 -9.37
C LEU A 60 -14.01 -0.41 -8.12
N LEU A 61 -12.90 -0.45 -7.36
CA LEU A 61 -12.81 -1.19 -6.11
C LEU A 61 -13.82 -0.70 -5.07
N LEU A 62 -14.01 0.62 -4.95
CA LEU A 62 -15.02 1.19 -4.05
C LEU A 62 -16.44 0.80 -4.47
N LEU A 63 -16.73 0.79 -5.78
CA LEU A 63 -18.03 0.36 -6.30
C LEU A 63 -18.28 -1.12 -6.01
N VAL A 64 -17.28 -1.98 -6.23
CA VAL A 64 -17.37 -3.41 -5.90
C VAL A 64 -17.57 -3.61 -4.40
N ALA A 65 -16.81 -2.91 -3.56
CA ALA A 65 -16.98 -2.97 -2.12
C ALA A 65 -18.39 -2.52 -1.69
N PHE A 66 -18.94 -1.48 -2.32
CA PHE A 66 -20.29 -1.00 -2.05
C PHE A 66 -21.36 -2.03 -2.40
N ILE A 67 -21.20 -2.76 -3.52
CA ILE A 67 -22.14 -3.83 -3.91
C ILE A 67 -22.07 -5.02 -2.96
N ILE A 68 -20.88 -5.35 -2.44
CA ILE A 68 -20.66 -6.48 -1.53
C ILE A 68 -21.17 -6.18 -0.11
N LEU A 69 -21.20 -4.91 0.29
CA LEU A 69 -21.61 -4.52 1.63
C LEU A 69 -23.13 -4.61 1.81
N ASP A 70 -23.58 -5.50 2.69
CA ASP A 70 -25.00 -5.61 3.08
C ASP A 70 -25.52 -4.34 3.79
N ARG A 71 -24.62 -3.65 4.50
CA ARG A 71 -24.91 -2.39 5.20
C ARG A 71 -23.70 -1.47 5.21
N ILE A 72 -23.95 -0.18 5.38
CA ILE A 72 -22.89 0.81 5.65
C ILE A 72 -22.33 0.51 7.06
N PRO A 73 -21.01 0.32 7.22
CA PRO A 73 -20.42 -0.01 8.50
C PRO A 73 -20.50 1.19 9.45
N SER A 74 -20.63 0.90 10.74
CA SER A 74 -20.51 1.93 11.78
C SER A 74 -19.08 2.48 11.85
N PHE A 75 -18.91 3.65 12.48
CA PHE A 75 -17.58 4.25 12.65
C PHE A 75 -16.61 3.33 13.41
N GLU A 76 -17.10 2.59 14.41
CA GLU A 76 -16.30 1.63 15.17
C GLU A 76 -15.91 0.40 14.34
N GLU A 77 -16.83 -0.11 13.52
CA GLU A 77 -16.54 -1.21 12.58
C GLU A 77 -15.48 -0.78 11.55
N PHE A 78 -15.59 0.44 11.04
CA PHE A 78 -14.62 1.03 10.12
C PHE A 78 -13.24 1.20 10.77
N LEU A 79 -13.17 1.74 12.00
CA LEU A 79 -11.91 1.83 12.74
C LEU A 79 -11.33 0.44 13.03
N SER A 80 -12.17 -0.57 13.28
CA SER A 80 -11.73 -1.95 13.48
C SER A 80 -11.10 -2.55 12.23
N GLY A 81 -11.74 -2.41 11.08
CA GLY A 81 -11.15 -2.79 9.79
C GLY A 81 -9.87 -2.01 9.51
N GLY A 82 -9.84 -0.72 9.85
CA GLY A 82 -8.65 0.13 9.76
C GLY A 82 -7.48 -0.40 10.60
N ARG A 83 -7.73 -0.83 11.85
CA ARG A 83 -6.69 -1.40 12.73
C ARG A 83 -6.09 -2.70 12.17
N PHE A 84 -6.89 -3.51 11.46
CA PHE A 84 -6.38 -4.68 10.73
C PHE A 84 -5.45 -4.24 9.59
N ILE A 85 -5.86 -3.25 8.79
CA ILE A 85 -5.06 -2.73 7.66
C ILE A 85 -3.79 -2.02 8.15
N LEU A 86 -3.82 -1.48 9.36
CA LEU A 86 -2.74 -0.70 9.96
C LEU A 86 -1.41 -1.49 10.02
N VAL A 87 -1.46 -2.82 10.14
CA VAL A 87 -0.27 -3.69 10.07
C VAL A 87 0.49 -3.50 8.75
N PHE A 88 -0.19 -3.31 7.62
CA PHE A 88 0.46 -3.06 6.33
C PHE A 88 1.20 -1.73 6.27
N SER A 89 0.85 -0.76 7.13
CA SER A 89 1.61 0.49 7.23
C SER A 89 3.05 0.25 7.72
N ALA A 90 3.30 -0.85 8.46
CA ALA A 90 4.64 -1.30 8.82
C ALA A 90 5.49 -1.64 7.58
N LEU A 91 4.85 -2.11 6.51
CA LEU A 91 5.51 -2.52 5.26
C LEU A 91 5.79 -1.35 4.31
N LEU A 92 5.05 -0.24 4.43
CA LEU A 92 5.20 0.90 3.53
C LEU A 92 6.61 1.52 3.57
N PRO A 93 7.22 1.79 4.75
CA PRO A 93 8.61 2.25 4.81
C PRO A 93 9.60 1.21 4.27
N THR A 94 9.35 -0.09 4.50
CA THR A 94 10.19 -1.17 3.97
C THR A 94 10.21 -1.14 2.44
N MET A 95 9.05 -0.95 1.80
CA MET A 95 8.98 -0.81 0.34
C MET A 95 9.74 0.42 -0.17
N ILE A 96 9.66 1.55 0.56
CA ILE A 96 10.41 2.77 0.24
C ILE A 96 11.92 2.53 0.36
N LEU A 97 12.35 1.89 1.44
CA LEU A 97 13.75 1.58 1.72
C LEU A 97 14.32 0.58 0.70
N VAL A 98 13.60 -0.52 0.44
CA VAL A 98 14.01 -1.52 -0.56
C VAL A 98 14.13 -0.84 -1.93
N ARG A 99 13.19 0.02 -2.30
CA ARG A 99 13.26 0.78 -3.55
C ARG A 99 14.48 1.71 -3.59
N SER A 100 14.77 2.45 -2.52
CA SER A 100 15.91 3.37 -2.49
C SER A 100 17.23 2.61 -2.59
N VAL A 101 17.38 1.49 -1.89
CA VAL A 101 18.57 0.63 -1.98
C VAL A 101 18.68 -0.01 -3.37
N SER A 102 17.57 -0.50 -3.93
CA SER A 102 17.56 -1.17 -5.23
C SER A 102 18.00 -0.27 -6.38
N ILE A 103 17.78 1.05 -6.30
CA ILE A 103 18.21 2.01 -7.33
C ILE A 103 19.73 2.19 -7.33
N GLU A 104 20.38 2.05 -6.17
CA GLU A 104 21.84 2.19 -6.03
C GLU A 104 22.60 0.91 -6.45
N VAL A 105 21.93 -0.24 -6.55
CA VAL A 105 22.57 -1.51 -6.94
C VAL A 105 22.74 -1.60 -8.46
N GLU A 106 23.99 -1.70 -8.91
CA GLU A 106 24.34 -1.70 -10.34
C GLU A 106 23.70 -2.84 -11.14
N ARG A 107 23.59 -4.05 -10.57
CA ARG A 107 22.93 -5.19 -11.21
C ARG A 107 21.44 -4.94 -11.48
N VAL A 108 20.76 -4.23 -10.57
CA VAL A 108 19.34 -3.85 -10.75
C VAL A 108 19.22 -2.84 -11.88
N LYS A 109 20.12 -1.86 -11.94
CA LYS A 109 20.16 -0.84 -13.01
C LYS A 109 20.41 -1.46 -14.39
N ILE A 110 21.33 -2.42 -14.49
CA ILE A 110 21.60 -3.18 -15.72
C ILE A 110 20.34 -3.94 -16.14
N SER A 111 19.71 -4.68 -15.23
CA SER A 111 18.48 -5.43 -15.51
C SER A 111 17.33 -4.51 -15.97
N GLN A 112 17.10 -3.39 -15.29
CA GLN A 112 16.10 -2.40 -15.70
C GLN A 112 16.37 -1.81 -17.09
N ASN A 113 17.64 -1.55 -17.43
CA ASN A 113 18.02 -1.04 -18.75
C ASN A 113 17.82 -2.08 -19.86
N LEU A 114 18.07 -3.36 -19.57
CA LEU A 114 17.80 -4.45 -20.51
C LEU A 114 16.29 -4.61 -20.73
N LEU A 115 15.49 -4.57 -19.67
CA LEU A 115 14.03 -4.62 -19.75
C LEU A 115 13.44 -3.45 -20.55
N LYS A 116 13.97 -2.22 -20.37
CA LYS A 116 13.57 -1.05 -21.16
C LYS A 116 13.86 -1.19 -22.65
N LYS A 117 14.87 -1.97 -23.02
CA LYS A 117 15.30 -2.21 -24.41
C LYS A 117 14.59 -3.41 -25.05
N LEU A 118 13.70 -4.11 -24.33
CA LEU A 118 12.98 -5.23 -24.91
C LEU A 118 12.07 -4.78 -26.06
N PRO A 119 12.03 -5.51 -27.19
CA PRO A 119 11.09 -5.26 -28.26
C PRO A 119 9.65 -5.29 -27.73
N THR A 120 8.80 -4.37 -28.21
CA THR A 120 7.40 -4.25 -27.78
C THR A 120 6.59 -5.54 -28.01
N GLN A 121 7.01 -6.38 -28.97
CA GLN A 121 6.44 -7.69 -29.26
C GLN A 121 6.65 -8.74 -28.14
N ILE A 122 7.67 -8.58 -27.30
CA ILE A 122 8.02 -9.52 -26.20
C ILE A 122 7.57 -8.96 -24.84
N SER A 123 7.35 -7.65 -24.74
CA SER A 123 6.87 -6.96 -23.53
C SER A 123 5.54 -7.55 -23.01
N THR A 124 4.62 -7.90 -23.91
CA THR A 124 3.33 -8.53 -23.58
C THR A 124 3.50 -9.90 -22.92
N SER A 125 4.46 -10.71 -23.37
CA SER A 125 4.80 -12.00 -22.76
C SER A 125 5.42 -11.81 -21.37
N GLY A 126 6.21 -10.75 -21.17
CA GLY A 126 6.74 -10.37 -19.87
C GLY A 126 5.65 -9.97 -18.86
N PHE A 127 4.65 -9.21 -19.30
CA PHE A 127 3.47 -8.89 -18.47
C PHE A 127 2.64 -10.13 -18.12
N GLN A 128 2.47 -11.07 -19.06
CA GLN A 128 1.78 -12.34 -18.78
C GLN A 128 2.52 -13.20 -17.76
N ILE A 129 3.84 -13.35 -17.88
CA ILE A 129 4.65 -14.10 -16.92
C ILE A 129 4.61 -13.43 -15.54
N ALA A 130 4.75 -12.10 -15.47
CA ALA A 130 4.63 -11.36 -14.22
C ALA A 130 3.23 -11.54 -13.60
N SER A 131 2.17 -11.47 -14.42
CA SER A 131 0.79 -11.69 -13.96
C SER A 131 0.57 -13.12 -13.45
N HIS A 132 1.15 -14.13 -14.10
CA HIS A 132 1.11 -15.52 -13.63
C HIS A 132 1.86 -15.70 -12.32
N PHE A 133 3.03 -15.09 -12.17
CA PHE A 133 3.85 -15.19 -10.96
C PHE A 133 3.21 -14.45 -9.77
N PHE A 134 2.71 -13.23 -9.97
CA PHE A 134 1.97 -12.51 -8.93
C PHE A 134 0.65 -13.21 -8.60
N GLY A 135 -0.05 -13.74 -9.61
CA GLY A 135 -1.25 -14.54 -9.41
C GLY A 135 -0.97 -15.80 -8.59
N SER A 136 0.14 -16.51 -8.85
CA SER A 136 0.52 -17.69 -8.07
C SER A 136 0.90 -17.35 -6.63
N VAL A 137 1.57 -16.22 -6.39
CA VAL A 137 1.95 -15.78 -5.03
C VAL A 137 0.76 -15.26 -4.23
N ILE A 138 -0.26 -14.68 -4.88
CA ILE A 138 -1.51 -14.29 -4.20
C ILE A 138 -2.38 -15.53 -3.92
N ASN A 139 -2.26 -16.58 -4.74
CA ASN A 139 -3.01 -17.83 -4.61
C ASN A 139 -2.39 -18.86 -3.64
N THR A 140 -1.25 -18.57 -2.99
CA THR A 140 -0.64 -19.47 -1.98
C THR A 140 -1.29 -19.40 -0.59
N GLY A 141 -2.56 -18.99 -0.51
CA GLY A 141 -3.38 -19.11 0.69
C GLY A 141 -4.11 -20.45 0.74
N THR A 142 -3.36 -21.54 0.89
CA THR A 142 -3.88 -22.87 1.31
C THR A 142 -2.99 -23.42 2.41
#